data_AF-A0A0S2FAH9-F1
#
_entry.id   AF-A0A0S2FAH9-F1
#
_cell.length_a   1.000
_cell.length_b   1.000
_cell.length_c   1.000
_cell.angle_alpha   90.00
_cell.angle_beta   90.00
_cell.angle_gamma   90.00
#
_symmetry.space_group_name_H-M   'P 1'
#
loop_
_entity.id
_entity.type
_entity.pdbx_description
1 polymer ?
#
loop_
_entity_poly.entity_id
_entity_poly.type
_entity_poly.pdbx_seq_one_letter_code
_entity_poly.pdbx_strand_id
1 'polypeptide(L)'
;MSRYRITESVGRRVEHVHSYDDLDIHHPSRNARGLQTGRDADFEHGREHARVDGEFEEIRRTNDGRTLVKKDFILSQDSPGRVQIPAPVEGYVHYLPNDPTAALRIYDRPHDQPGAKLVGQVLHMDPHSFKLKEGAHVQYGQPLGAMSDTGTPGSVHAHVEVEADQFKRYIHDIDRGVITPDRYPAKNGQTAEAPARETPAREDGHREAGHREATPRPASRGAAADGVIREGEHGRDVRLLQEQLNKLGYRDGHGHALKSDGDFGDRTREAVKAFQHAHGLKDDGIAGPKTLDALKKAGEAPLLSNPAHPDNGIFRQAVAGLEKLGPNGGFGNREQMERAAAALTYEAKVSGLTEIDHVTRSANGNGLFAVQGELNDPSQNRVHVEKKYAAEQPVERSTFQVQQDAPTREQAQAPQKEAPRMQMA
;
A
#
# COMPACT_ATOMS: atom_id res chain seq x y z
N MET A 1 0.12 20.00 0.50
CA MET A 1 -0.59 19.03 -0.37
C MET A 1 -1.70 18.43 0.49
N SER A 2 -2.92 18.30 -0.03
CA SER A 2 -3.99 17.64 0.73
C SER A 2 -3.54 16.23 1.08
N ARG A 3 -3.61 15.84 2.36
CA ARG A 3 -3.43 14.43 2.72
C ARG A 3 -4.72 13.70 2.40
N TYR A 4 -4.57 12.55 1.77
CA TYR A 4 -5.66 11.64 1.48
C TYR A 4 -5.62 10.48 2.45
N ARG A 5 -6.78 10.00 2.86
CA ARG A 5 -6.91 8.86 3.76
C ARG A 5 -7.98 7.92 3.24
N ILE A 6 -7.66 6.63 3.27
CA ILE A 6 -8.62 5.57 3.01
C ILE A 6 -9.10 5.09 4.38
N THR A 7 -10.41 4.99 4.52
CA THR A 7 -11.01 4.44 5.73
C THR A 7 -12.15 3.51 5.39
N GLU A 8 -12.39 2.52 6.24
CA GLU A 8 -13.54 1.64 6.16
C GLU A 8 -14.51 1.90 7.32
N SER A 9 -15.81 1.77 7.06
CA SER A 9 -16.86 1.90 8.07
C SER A 9 -17.26 0.53 8.62
N VAL A 10 -16.57 0.07 9.67
CA VAL A 10 -16.91 -1.17 10.38
C VAL A 10 -17.92 -0.86 11.50
N GLY A 11 -19.21 -1.12 11.22
CA GLY A 11 -20.30 -0.89 12.17
C GLY A 11 -20.51 0.60 12.52
N ARG A 12 -20.06 1.05 13.71
CA ARG A 12 -20.10 2.46 14.14
C ARG A 12 -18.72 3.13 14.17
N ARG A 13 -17.67 2.43 13.74
CA ARG A 13 -16.28 2.90 13.76
C ARG A 13 -15.79 3.16 12.35
N VAL A 14 -14.88 4.13 12.23
CA VAL A 14 -14.14 4.42 10.99
C VAL A 14 -12.70 4.03 11.25
N GLU A 15 -12.20 3.05 10.51
CA GLU A 15 -10.86 2.48 10.66
C GLU A 15 -10.00 2.90 9.46
N HIS A 16 -8.70 3.13 9.66
CA HIS A 16 -7.81 3.43 8.53
C HIS A 16 -7.50 2.14 7.77
N VAL A 17 -7.46 2.28 6.44
CA VAL A 17 -7.17 1.19 5.51
C VAL A 17 -5.78 1.45 4.95
N HIS A 18 -4.84 0.58 5.28
CA HIS A 18 -3.46 0.63 4.81
C HIS A 18 -3.19 -0.40 3.70
N SER A 19 -4.06 -1.40 3.61
CA SER A 19 -3.97 -2.50 2.66
C SER A 19 -5.36 -2.98 2.24
N TYR A 20 -5.40 -3.73 1.15
CA TYR A 20 -6.63 -4.37 0.68
C TYR A 20 -7.24 -5.34 1.70
N ASP A 21 -6.41 -5.99 2.52
CA ASP A 21 -6.88 -6.94 3.53
C ASP A 21 -7.56 -6.24 4.71
N ASP A 22 -7.38 -4.93 4.86
CA ASP A 22 -8.10 -4.10 5.84
C ASP A 22 -9.51 -3.73 5.36
N LEU A 23 -9.89 -4.11 4.13
CA LEU A 23 -11.23 -3.90 3.59
C LEU A 23 -12.07 -5.16 3.75
N ASP A 24 -13.23 -5.04 4.38
CA ASP A 24 -14.25 -6.07 4.45
C ASP A 24 -14.85 -6.38 3.07
N ILE A 25 -15.52 -7.52 2.97
CA ILE A 25 -16.39 -7.83 1.84
C ILE A 25 -17.46 -6.75 1.68
N HIS A 26 -17.79 -6.38 0.44
CA HIS A 26 -18.89 -5.46 0.17
C HIS A 26 -20.19 -5.91 0.87
N HIS A 27 -20.81 -4.99 1.63
CA HIS A 27 -21.95 -5.22 2.54
C HIS A 27 -21.70 -6.31 3.61
N PRO A 28 -20.72 -6.15 4.52
CA PRO A 28 -20.35 -7.21 5.45
C PRO A 28 -21.49 -7.58 6.41
N SER A 29 -22.29 -6.60 6.83
CA SER A 29 -23.46 -6.83 7.70
C SER A 29 -24.56 -7.66 7.04
N ARG A 30 -24.79 -7.53 5.73
CA ARG A 30 -25.80 -8.31 4.99
C ARG A 30 -25.30 -9.73 4.70
N ASN A 31 -23.98 -9.86 4.58
CA ASN A 31 -23.30 -11.12 4.27
C ASN A 31 -22.77 -11.86 5.50
N ALA A 32 -22.96 -11.34 6.71
CA ALA A 32 -22.42 -11.91 7.96
C ALA A 32 -22.77 -13.39 8.16
N ARG A 33 -24.00 -13.80 7.79
CA ARG A 33 -24.42 -15.21 7.84
C ARG A 33 -23.68 -16.05 6.80
N GLY A 34 -23.55 -15.57 5.57
CA GLY A 34 -22.77 -16.22 4.51
C GLY A 34 -21.29 -16.39 4.88
N LEU A 35 -20.69 -15.36 5.48
CA LEU A 35 -19.31 -15.42 6.00
C LEU A 35 -19.16 -16.47 7.11
N GLN A 36 -20.16 -16.60 7.99
CA GLN A 36 -20.15 -17.59 9.06
C GLN A 36 -20.34 -19.02 8.56
N THR A 37 -21.27 -19.25 7.63
CA THR A 37 -21.64 -20.59 7.18
C THR A 37 -20.83 -21.08 5.98
N GLY A 38 -20.26 -20.17 5.21
CA GLY A 38 -19.58 -20.44 3.94
C GLY A 38 -20.51 -21.00 2.86
N ARG A 39 -21.84 -20.93 3.03
CA ARG A 39 -22.81 -21.43 2.05
C ARG A 39 -23.28 -20.29 1.16
N ASP A 40 -23.17 -20.45 -0.15
CA ASP A 40 -23.59 -19.46 -1.15
C ASP A 40 -25.04 -18.98 -0.95
N ALA A 41 -25.93 -19.87 -0.52
CA ALA A 41 -27.35 -19.55 -0.27
C ALA A 41 -27.59 -18.61 0.92
N ASP A 42 -26.59 -18.39 1.80
CA ASP A 42 -26.67 -17.48 2.95
C ASP A 42 -26.08 -16.08 2.63
N PHE A 43 -25.56 -15.85 1.42
CA PHE A 43 -25.12 -14.53 0.94
C PHE A 43 -26.27 -13.74 0.31
N GLU A 44 -26.11 -12.42 0.15
CA GLU A 44 -27.14 -11.53 -0.40
C GLU A 44 -27.62 -11.98 -1.79
N HIS A 45 -28.94 -12.17 -1.93
CA HIS A 45 -29.54 -12.65 -3.17
C HIS A 45 -29.35 -11.68 -4.35
N GLY A 46 -29.08 -12.24 -5.53
CA GLY A 46 -28.87 -11.46 -6.76
C GLY A 46 -27.46 -10.90 -6.91
N ARG A 47 -26.55 -11.21 -5.99
CA ARG A 47 -25.12 -10.88 -6.04
C ARG A 47 -24.29 -12.15 -6.12
N GLU A 48 -23.18 -12.07 -6.83
CA GLU A 48 -22.26 -13.19 -6.98
C GLU A 48 -21.12 -13.06 -5.96
N HIS A 49 -20.81 -14.17 -5.30
CA HIS A 49 -19.74 -14.23 -4.31
C HIS A 49 -18.83 -15.42 -4.63
N ALA A 50 -17.53 -15.27 -4.37
CA ALA A 50 -16.56 -16.36 -4.53
C ALA A 50 -15.40 -16.17 -3.57
N ARG A 51 -14.63 -17.25 -3.36
CA ARG A 51 -13.35 -17.14 -2.66
C ARG A 51 -12.28 -16.57 -3.59
N VAL A 52 -11.65 -15.48 -3.17
CA VAL A 52 -10.50 -14.87 -3.82
C VAL A 52 -9.41 -14.75 -2.76
N ASP A 53 -8.23 -15.31 -3.04
CA ASP A 53 -7.11 -15.41 -2.09
C ASP A 53 -7.44 -16.03 -0.72
N GLY A 54 -8.47 -16.88 -0.69
CA GLY A 54 -8.90 -17.59 0.50
C GLY A 54 -10.09 -16.95 1.22
N GLU A 55 -10.39 -15.68 0.97
CA GLU A 55 -11.50 -14.95 1.59
C GLU A 55 -12.71 -14.83 0.67
N PHE A 56 -13.91 -14.73 1.25
CA PHE A 56 -15.12 -14.51 0.45
C PHE A 56 -15.21 -13.05 0.02
N GLU A 57 -15.46 -12.86 -1.27
CA GLU A 57 -15.61 -11.53 -1.88
C GLU A 57 -16.90 -11.47 -2.71
N GLU A 58 -17.53 -10.29 -2.78
CA GLU A 58 -18.49 -10.00 -3.85
C GLU A 58 -17.69 -9.85 -5.14
N ILE A 59 -18.08 -10.59 -6.18
CA ILE A 59 -17.33 -10.64 -7.43
C ILE A 59 -18.20 -10.30 -8.64
N ARG A 60 -17.53 -9.99 -9.74
CA ARG A 60 -18.09 -10.01 -11.08
C ARG A 60 -17.27 -10.91 -11.97
N ARG A 61 -17.91 -11.91 -12.58
CA ARG A 61 -17.32 -12.63 -13.70
C ARG A 61 -17.49 -11.84 -15.00
N THR A 62 -16.40 -11.63 -15.72
CA THR A 62 -16.43 -11.03 -17.05
C THR A 62 -16.63 -12.10 -18.11
N ASN A 63 -17.07 -11.70 -19.31
CA ASN A 63 -17.31 -12.62 -20.42
C ASN A 63 -16.05 -13.36 -20.89
N ASP A 64 -14.86 -12.82 -20.59
CA ASP A 64 -13.57 -13.43 -20.90
C ASP A 64 -12.99 -14.24 -19.73
N GLY A 65 -13.77 -14.48 -18.68
CA GLY A 65 -13.44 -15.38 -17.58
C GLY A 65 -12.66 -14.75 -16.42
N ARG A 66 -12.45 -13.43 -16.42
CA ARG A 66 -11.83 -12.73 -15.28
C ARG A 66 -12.81 -12.64 -14.12
N THR A 67 -12.24 -12.51 -12.93
CA THR A 67 -12.98 -12.23 -11.70
C THR A 67 -12.56 -10.86 -11.19
N LEU A 68 -13.48 -9.90 -11.23
CA LEU A 68 -13.27 -8.60 -10.59
C LEU A 68 -13.84 -8.68 -9.18
N VAL A 69 -13.07 -8.29 -8.17
CA VAL A 69 -13.55 -8.16 -6.80
C VAL A 69 -14.16 -6.78 -6.63
N LYS A 70 -15.30 -6.73 -5.95
CA LYS A 70 -15.97 -5.49 -5.57
C LYS A 70 -15.71 -5.19 -4.10
N LYS A 71 -15.05 -4.07 -3.85
CA LYS A 71 -14.89 -3.49 -2.50
C LYS A 71 -15.40 -2.08 -2.46
N ASP A 72 -15.74 -1.66 -1.27
CA ASP A 72 -16.07 -0.29 -0.95
C ASP A 72 -15.16 0.30 0.12
N PHE A 73 -14.89 1.60 0.02
CA PHE A 73 -14.06 2.32 0.97
C PHE A 73 -14.40 3.80 0.97
N ILE A 74 -14.11 4.50 2.06
CA ILE A 74 -14.23 5.95 2.14
C ILE A 74 -12.88 6.57 1.79
N LEU A 75 -12.86 7.39 0.74
CA LEU A 75 -11.70 8.22 0.41
C LEU A 75 -11.93 9.64 0.93
N SER A 76 -11.05 10.11 1.79
CA SER A 76 -11.16 11.42 2.42
C SER A 76 -9.94 12.30 2.17
N GLN A 77 -10.11 13.61 2.26
CA GLN A 77 -9.05 14.61 2.18
C GLN A 77 -9.24 15.67 3.26
N ASP A 78 -8.14 16.28 3.71
CA ASP A 78 -8.20 17.32 4.76
C ASP A 78 -8.82 18.64 4.28
N SER A 79 -8.87 18.86 2.96
CA SER A 79 -9.40 20.10 2.36
C SER A 79 -10.91 20.00 2.06
N PRO A 80 -11.70 21.05 2.35
CA PRO A 80 -13.11 21.06 1.97
C PRO A 80 -13.23 21.10 0.43
N GLY A 81 -13.86 20.09 -0.16
CA GLY A 81 -14.02 19.98 -1.61
C GLY A 81 -14.45 18.59 -2.06
N ARG A 82 -14.82 18.46 -3.34
CA ARG A 82 -15.15 17.14 -3.92
C ARG A 82 -13.86 16.32 -4.07
N VAL A 83 -13.89 15.10 -3.54
CA VAL A 83 -12.83 14.12 -3.71
C VAL A 83 -13.03 13.42 -5.05
N GLN A 84 -11.97 13.40 -5.87
CA GLN A 84 -11.97 12.65 -7.12
C GLN A 84 -11.53 11.21 -6.87
N ILE A 85 -11.92 10.30 -7.76
CA ILE A 85 -11.47 8.91 -7.72
C ILE A 85 -10.36 8.70 -8.75
N PRO A 86 -9.14 8.31 -8.33
CA PRO A 86 -8.08 7.90 -9.25
C PRO A 86 -8.48 6.65 -10.04
N ALA A 87 -7.96 6.50 -11.26
CA ALA A 87 -8.27 5.33 -12.07
C ALA A 87 -7.65 4.07 -11.45
N PRO A 88 -8.45 3.04 -11.11
CA PRO A 88 -7.95 1.82 -10.49
C PRO A 88 -7.21 0.91 -11.49
N VAL A 89 -7.38 1.15 -12.79
CA VAL A 89 -6.69 0.48 -13.89
C VAL A 89 -6.48 1.45 -15.05
N GLU A 90 -5.49 1.17 -15.89
CA GLU A 90 -5.31 1.82 -17.19
C GLU A 90 -6.25 1.22 -18.24
N GLY A 91 -6.77 2.04 -19.16
CA GLY A 91 -7.61 1.57 -20.25
C GLY A 91 -8.48 2.66 -20.86
N TYR A 92 -9.57 2.25 -21.51
CA TYR A 92 -10.48 3.13 -22.25
C TYR A 92 -11.82 3.22 -21.53
N VAL A 93 -12.27 4.43 -21.24
CA VAL A 93 -13.48 4.64 -20.46
C VAL A 93 -14.75 4.53 -21.30
N HIS A 94 -15.79 3.95 -20.71
CA HIS A 94 -17.14 3.91 -21.21
C HIS A 94 -18.09 4.29 -20.08
N TYR A 95 -18.78 5.42 -20.23
CA TYR A 95 -19.66 5.93 -19.18
C TYR A 95 -21.13 5.60 -19.45
N LEU A 96 -21.82 5.12 -18.42
CA LEU A 96 -23.21 4.71 -18.47
C LEU A 96 -24.07 5.60 -17.55
N PRO A 97 -24.38 6.86 -17.94
CA PRO A 97 -25.08 7.82 -17.08
C PRO A 97 -26.50 7.41 -16.71
N ASN A 98 -27.15 6.61 -17.56
CA ASN A 98 -28.53 6.16 -17.37
C ASN A 98 -28.61 4.76 -16.73
N ASP A 99 -27.46 4.14 -16.42
CA ASP A 99 -27.42 2.89 -15.67
C ASP A 99 -27.78 3.15 -14.20
N PRO A 100 -28.51 2.25 -13.52
CA PRO A 100 -28.91 2.44 -12.11
C PRO A 100 -27.74 2.63 -11.14
N THR A 101 -26.55 2.17 -11.51
CA THR A 101 -25.32 2.32 -10.73
C THR A 101 -24.45 3.48 -11.21
N ALA A 102 -24.85 4.20 -12.27
CA ALA A 102 -24.08 5.24 -12.92
C ALA A 102 -22.61 4.82 -13.14
N ALA A 103 -22.40 3.65 -13.74
CA ALA A 103 -21.07 3.04 -13.84
C ALA A 103 -20.16 3.76 -14.85
N LEU A 104 -18.89 3.94 -14.46
CA LEU A 104 -17.79 4.23 -15.37
C LEU A 104 -16.96 2.96 -15.55
N ARG A 105 -17.08 2.33 -16.72
CA ARG A 105 -16.36 1.10 -17.07
C ARG A 105 -15.04 1.43 -17.76
N ILE A 106 -14.03 0.59 -17.54
CA ILE A 106 -12.70 0.69 -18.14
C ILE A 106 -12.42 -0.60 -18.90
N TYR A 107 -12.15 -0.48 -20.19
CA TYR A 107 -11.86 -1.59 -21.10
C TYR A 107 -10.39 -1.58 -21.54
N ASP A 108 -9.86 -2.73 -21.93
CA ASP A 108 -8.49 -2.86 -22.48
C ASP A 108 -8.29 -2.13 -23.83
N ARG A 109 -9.39 -1.86 -24.53
CA ARG A 109 -9.51 -1.11 -25.78
C ARG A 109 -10.88 -0.41 -25.83
N PRO A 110 -11.16 0.52 -26.76
CA PRO A 110 -12.48 1.14 -26.88
C PRO A 110 -13.61 0.10 -26.89
N HIS A 111 -14.68 0.35 -26.11
CA HIS A 111 -15.71 -0.63 -25.80
C HIS A 111 -16.50 -1.14 -27.03
N ASP A 112 -16.52 -0.34 -28.10
CA ASP A 112 -17.17 -0.60 -29.37
C ASP A 112 -16.34 -1.49 -30.30
N GLN A 113 -15.08 -1.75 -29.95
CA GLN A 113 -14.22 -2.62 -30.74
C GLN A 113 -14.48 -4.11 -30.45
N PRO A 114 -14.46 -4.98 -31.48
CA PRO A 114 -14.58 -6.42 -31.29
C PRO A 114 -13.55 -6.97 -30.30
N GLY A 115 -14.05 -7.76 -29.35
CA GLY A 115 -13.23 -8.38 -28.32
C GLY A 115 -12.70 -7.41 -27.26
N ALA A 116 -13.31 -6.22 -27.09
CA ALA A 116 -13.05 -5.37 -25.94
C ALA A 116 -13.42 -6.07 -24.64
N LYS A 117 -12.55 -5.96 -23.63
CA LYS A 117 -12.67 -6.70 -22.37
C LYS A 117 -12.72 -5.72 -21.21
N LEU A 118 -13.71 -5.90 -20.33
CA LEU A 118 -13.82 -5.12 -19.10
C LEU A 118 -12.65 -5.47 -18.16
N VAL A 119 -11.85 -4.47 -17.78
CA VAL A 119 -10.70 -4.62 -16.87
C VAL A 119 -10.91 -3.92 -15.53
N GLY A 120 -11.90 -3.04 -15.44
CA GLY A 120 -12.32 -2.46 -14.17
C GLY A 120 -13.54 -1.57 -14.31
N GLN A 121 -14.12 -1.18 -13.19
CA GLN A 121 -15.15 -0.14 -13.16
C GLN A 121 -15.24 0.57 -11.81
N VAL A 122 -15.81 1.76 -11.84
CA VAL A 122 -16.15 2.56 -10.65
C VAL A 122 -17.64 2.90 -10.73
N LEU A 123 -18.38 2.71 -9.63
CA LEU A 123 -19.82 2.95 -9.57
C LEU A 123 -20.15 4.28 -8.89
N HIS A 124 -21.40 4.71 -9.01
CA HIS A 124 -21.97 5.91 -8.40
C HIS A 124 -21.26 7.21 -8.80
N MET A 125 -20.82 7.26 -10.05
CA MET A 125 -20.06 8.36 -10.65
C MET A 125 -21.00 9.52 -11.03
N ASP A 126 -20.68 10.77 -10.64
CA ASP A 126 -21.54 11.94 -10.92
C ASP A 126 -21.38 12.38 -12.38
N PRO A 127 -22.45 12.30 -13.20
CA PRO A 127 -22.40 12.57 -14.64
C PRO A 127 -21.88 13.96 -15.01
N HIS A 128 -21.97 14.94 -14.10
CA HIS A 128 -21.54 16.32 -14.35
C HIS A 128 -20.10 16.60 -13.90
N SER A 129 -19.43 15.63 -13.27
CA SER A 129 -18.07 15.78 -12.75
C SER A 129 -16.98 15.38 -13.76
N PHE A 130 -17.35 14.76 -14.87
CA PHE A 130 -16.43 14.19 -15.85
C PHE A 130 -15.81 15.23 -16.78
N LYS A 131 -14.50 15.16 -16.93
CA LYS A 131 -13.77 15.84 -18.04
C LYS A 131 -13.36 14.87 -19.14
N LEU A 132 -13.56 13.57 -18.95
CA LEU A 132 -13.19 12.52 -19.88
C LEU A 132 -14.28 12.37 -20.95
N LYS A 133 -13.85 12.19 -22.21
CA LYS A 133 -14.74 11.86 -23.32
C LYS A 133 -14.99 10.36 -23.35
N GLU A 134 -16.13 9.97 -23.90
CA GLU A 134 -16.41 8.56 -24.23
C GLU A 134 -15.25 7.97 -25.06
N GLY A 135 -14.77 6.79 -24.69
CA GLY A 135 -13.63 6.12 -25.32
C GLY A 135 -12.27 6.76 -25.04
N ALA A 136 -12.16 7.72 -24.11
CA ALA A 136 -10.86 8.29 -23.75
C ALA A 136 -9.97 7.26 -23.04
N HIS A 137 -8.69 7.27 -23.38
CA HIS A 137 -7.69 6.51 -22.64
C HIS A 137 -7.36 7.20 -21.31
N VAL A 138 -7.33 6.44 -20.23
CA VAL A 138 -6.95 6.87 -18.88
C VAL A 138 -5.77 6.06 -18.39
N GLN A 139 -4.82 6.73 -17.74
CA GLN A 139 -3.69 6.07 -17.09
C GLN A 139 -4.08 5.65 -15.68
N TYR A 140 -3.46 4.60 -15.16
CA TYR A 140 -3.60 4.23 -13.75
C TYR A 140 -3.27 5.42 -12.83
N GLY A 141 -4.12 5.68 -11.83
CA GLY A 141 -4.03 6.84 -10.94
C GLY A 141 -4.56 8.15 -11.51
N GLN A 142 -4.97 8.21 -12.78
CA GLN A 142 -5.55 9.41 -13.37
C GLN A 142 -6.89 9.76 -12.71
N PRO A 143 -7.14 11.01 -12.29
CA PRO A 143 -8.43 11.40 -11.76
C PRO A 143 -9.55 11.18 -12.79
N LEU A 144 -10.54 10.37 -12.44
CA LEU A 144 -11.65 10.00 -13.32
C LEU A 144 -12.80 11.01 -13.24
N GLY A 145 -13.07 11.50 -12.04
CA GLY A 145 -14.20 12.36 -11.71
C GLY A 145 -14.57 12.20 -10.23
N ALA A 146 -15.64 12.85 -9.82
CA ALA A 146 -16.17 12.73 -8.46
C ALA A 146 -17.42 11.85 -8.44
N MET A 147 -17.73 11.27 -7.29
CA MET A 147 -18.95 10.47 -7.13
C MET A 147 -20.15 11.34 -6.76
N SER A 148 -21.34 10.77 -6.99
CA SER A 148 -22.65 11.37 -6.75
C SER A 148 -23.00 11.45 -5.26
N ASP A 149 -22.46 10.51 -4.46
CA ASP A 149 -22.77 10.37 -3.04
C ASP A 149 -21.60 10.89 -2.17
N THR A 150 -21.66 12.17 -1.83
CA THR A 150 -20.73 12.83 -0.90
C THR A 150 -21.44 13.05 0.43
N GLY A 151 -21.37 12.07 1.34
CA GLY A 151 -22.03 12.17 2.65
C GLY A 151 -21.46 13.30 3.54
N THR A 152 -20.14 13.51 3.51
CA THR A 152 -19.45 14.57 4.28
C THR A 152 -18.53 15.38 3.35
N PRO A 153 -18.46 16.73 3.47
CA PRO A 153 -17.52 17.52 2.68
C PRO A 153 -16.08 17.03 2.84
N GLY A 154 -15.40 16.72 1.73
CA GLY A 154 -14.04 16.17 1.76
C GLY A 154 -13.96 14.65 1.90
N SER A 155 -15.09 13.91 1.87
CA SER A 155 -15.11 12.44 1.91
C SER A 155 -16.09 11.86 0.90
N VAL A 156 -15.77 10.68 0.38
CA VAL A 156 -16.59 10.03 -0.65
C VAL A 156 -16.55 8.50 -0.51
N HIS A 157 -17.71 7.84 -0.67
CA HIS A 157 -17.83 6.38 -0.58
C HIS A 157 -17.60 5.74 -1.95
N ALA A 158 -16.41 5.18 -2.16
CA ALA A 158 -15.99 4.57 -3.41
C ALA A 158 -16.50 3.14 -3.52
N HIS A 159 -17.04 2.80 -4.69
CA HIS A 159 -17.32 1.43 -5.09
C HIS A 159 -16.47 1.13 -6.32
N VAL A 160 -15.49 0.25 -6.16
CA VAL A 160 -14.53 -0.10 -7.21
C VAL A 160 -14.61 -1.60 -7.49
N GLU A 161 -14.48 -1.97 -8.76
CA GLU A 161 -14.36 -3.36 -9.18
C GLU A 161 -13.13 -3.52 -10.08
N VAL A 162 -12.15 -4.30 -9.64
CA VAL A 162 -10.94 -4.69 -10.39
C VAL A 162 -10.47 -6.08 -9.93
N GLU A 163 -9.51 -6.70 -10.63
CA GLU A 163 -8.87 -7.93 -10.15
C GLU A 163 -8.17 -7.71 -8.79
N ALA A 164 -8.12 -8.73 -7.94
CA ALA A 164 -7.65 -8.59 -6.54
C ALA A 164 -6.23 -8.04 -6.44
N ASP A 165 -5.28 -8.54 -7.23
CA ASP A 165 -3.89 -8.04 -7.22
C ASP A 165 -3.80 -6.57 -7.63
N GLN A 166 -4.65 -6.14 -8.55
CA GLN A 166 -4.72 -4.75 -8.96
C GLN A 166 -5.39 -3.89 -7.88
N PHE A 167 -6.38 -4.44 -7.14
CA PHE A 167 -7.01 -3.76 -6.02
C PHE A 167 -6.02 -3.55 -4.86
N LYS A 168 -5.23 -4.57 -4.53
CA LYS A 168 -4.13 -4.49 -3.54
C LYS A 168 -3.19 -3.34 -3.85
N ARG A 169 -2.73 -3.27 -5.10
CA ARG A 169 -1.90 -2.16 -5.57
C ARG A 169 -2.62 -0.82 -5.46
N TYR A 170 -3.89 -0.77 -5.84
CA TYR A 170 -4.70 0.46 -5.82
C TYR A 170 -4.89 1.08 -4.44
N ILE A 171 -5.21 0.27 -3.43
CA ILE A 171 -5.33 0.74 -2.05
C ILE A 171 -3.98 1.18 -1.50
N HIS A 172 -2.94 0.39 -1.74
CA HIS A 172 -1.57 0.70 -1.32
C HIS A 172 -1.04 2.01 -1.93
N ASP A 173 -1.22 2.21 -3.24
CA ASP A 173 -0.75 3.40 -3.95
C ASP A 173 -1.53 4.66 -3.53
N ILE A 174 -2.81 4.55 -3.14
CA ILE A 174 -3.57 5.68 -2.58
C ILE A 174 -3.12 6.00 -1.15
N ASP A 175 -2.99 5.00 -0.27
CA ASP A 175 -2.63 5.20 1.14
C ASP A 175 -1.24 5.86 1.27
N ARG A 176 -0.29 5.45 0.42
CA ARG A 176 1.05 6.04 0.37
C ARG A 176 1.13 7.34 -0.44
N GLY A 177 0.04 7.79 -1.04
CA GLY A 177 -0.01 8.99 -1.88
C GLY A 177 0.82 8.91 -3.17
N VAL A 178 1.12 7.69 -3.64
CA VAL A 178 1.75 7.43 -4.95
C VAL A 178 0.83 7.89 -6.07
N ILE A 179 -0.46 7.58 -5.93
CA ILE A 179 -1.53 8.16 -6.73
C ILE A 179 -2.40 9.01 -5.80
N THR A 180 -2.76 10.22 -6.24
CA THR A 180 -3.62 11.11 -5.46
C THR A 180 -4.83 11.53 -6.29
N PRO A 181 -6.01 11.69 -5.66
CA PRO A 181 -7.23 12.18 -6.30
C PRO A 181 -7.08 13.44 -7.14
N ASP A 182 -6.15 14.32 -6.81
CA ASP A 182 -5.98 15.63 -7.43
C ASP A 182 -4.90 15.68 -8.52
N ARG A 183 -4.14 14.60 -8.76
CA ARG A 183 -2.99 14.64 -9.67
C ARG A 183 -3.11 13.69 -10.85
N TYR A 184 -2.89 14.25 -12.03
CA TYR A 184 -2.66 13.47 -13.22
C TYR A 184 -1.28 12.80 -13.16
N PRO A 185 -1.17 11.52 -13.53
CA PRO A 185 0.11 10.84 -13.73
C PRO A 185 1.00 11.64 -14.70
N ALA A 186 2.30 11.69 -14.43
CA ALA A 186 3.24 12.40 -15.27
C ALA A 186 3.27 11.78 -16.68
N LYS A 187 2.89 12.55 -17.70
CA LYS A 187 3.11 12.17 -19.10
C LYS A 187 4.61 12.18 -19.36
N ASN A 188 5.22 11.01 -19.53
CA ASN A 188 6.59 10.81 -20.02
C ASN A 188 7.62 11.86 -19.56
N GLY A 189 8.08 11.75 -18.31
CA GLY A 189 9.39 12.28 -17.91
C GLY A 189 9.54 13.80 -17.80
N GLN A 190 8.48 14.59 -17.82
CA GLN A 190 8.54 16.01 -17.47
C GLN A 190 7.45 16.36 -16.45
N THR A 191 7.88 16.86 -15.30
CA THR A 191 7.02 17.57 -14.35
C THR A 191 6.35 18.74 -15.07
N ALA A 192 5.05 18.67 -15.26
CA ALA A 192 4.25 19.82 -15.68
C ALA A 192 3.26 20.14 -14.56
N GLU A 193 3.60 21.14 -13.74
CA GLU A 193 2.58 21.95 -13.08
C GLU A 193 1.66 22.55 -14.15
N ALA A 194 0.38 22.67 -13.80
CA ALA A 194 -0.65 23.22 -14.68
C ALA A 194 -0.30 24.64 -15.16
N PRO A 195 -0.45 24.98 -16.45
CA PRO A 195 -0.37 26.36 -16.88
C PRO A 195 -1.76 27.03 -16.83
N ALA A 196 -1.78 28.25 -16.33
CA ALA A 196 -2.85 29.21 -16.53
C ALA A 196 -2.86 29.75 -17.98
N ARG A 197 -4.03 30.24 -18.40
CA ARG A 197 -4.39 31.01 -19.63
C ARG A 197 -3.30 32.03 -20.05
N GLU A 198 -3.08 32.47 -21.31
CA GLU A 198 -3.82 32.46 -22.60
C GLU A 198 -2.87 32.92 -23.76
N THR A 199 -3.14 32.46 -25.01
CA THR A 199 -2.98 33.10 -26.36
C THR A 199 -1.62 33.24 -27.13
N PRO A 200 -1.64 33.28 -28.50
CA PRO A 200 -0.68 32.57 -29.36
C PRO A 200 0.18 33.44 -30.31
N ALA A 201 1.27 32.87 -30.85
CA ALA A 201 1.83 33.27 -32.15
C ALA A 201 2.79 32.23 -32.78
N ARG A 202 2.36 31.75 -33.96
CA ARG A 202 3.09 31.57 -35.24
C ARG A 202 4.20 30.52 -35.44
N GLU A 203 3.94 29.78 -36.53
CA GLU A 203 4.71 28.90 -37.42
C GLU A 203 6.21 29.24 -37.60
N ASP A 204 7.04 28.19 -37.69
CA ASP A 204 7.69 27.82 -38.96
C ASP A 204 8.24 26.38 -38.91
N GLY A 205 8.14 25.69 -40.04
CA GLY A 205 8.38 24.24 -40.18
C GLY A 205 9.84 23.84 -40.39
N HIS A 206 10.09 22.52 -40.36
CA HIS A 206 10.93 21.80 -41.32
C HIS A 206 10.74 20.27 -41.18
N ARG A 207 10.56 19.63 -42.34
CA ARG A 207 10.69 18.18 -42.63
C ARG A 207 12.18 17.78 -42.41
N GLU A 208 12.57 16.54 -42.13
CA GLU A 208 12.51 15.37 -43.02
C GLU A 208 13.04 14.08 -42.34
N ALA A 209 12.77 12.93 -42.98
CA ALA A 209 13.18 11.54 -42.76
C ALA A 209 14.53 11.28 -42.04
N GLY A 210 14.76 10.22 -41.25
CA GLY A 210 14.27 8.85 -41.29
C GLY A 210 15.38 7.93 -41.80
N HIS A 211 16.08 7.16 -40.94
CA HIS A 211 16.92 6.00 -41.31
C HIS A 211 16.89 4.93 -40.20
N ARG A 212 16.57 3.69 -40.59
CA ARG A 212 16.79 2.45 -39.84
C ARG A 212 18.16 1.92 -40.23
N GLU A 213 18.98 1.52 -39.26
CA GLU A 213 20.00 0.48 -39.46
C GLU A 213 20.30 -0.23 -38.14
N ALA A 214 20.46 -1.55 -38.19
CA ALA A 214 20.60 -2.45 -37.05
C ALA A 214 22.07 -2.73 -36.68
N THR A 215 22.37 -2.58 -35.38
CA THR A 215 23.41 -3.18 -34.50
C THR A 215 24.81 -3.53 -35.01
N PRO A 216 25.81 -3.33 -34.11
CA PRO A 216 26.47 -4.49 -33.50
C PRO A 216 26.50 -4.43 -31.96
N ARG A 217 26.44 -5.60 -31.33
CA ARG A 217 26.45 -5.83 -29.87
C ARG A 217 27.88 -5.72 -29.31
N PRO A 218 28.19 -4.92 -28.27
CA PRO A 218 29.49 -4.96 -27.61
C PRO A 218 29.49 -5.89 -26.38
N ALA A 219 30.68 -6.41 -26.09
CA ALA A 219 31.01 -7.33 -25.01
C ALA A 219 30.91 -6.71 -23.59
N SER A 220 30.85 -7.60 -22.61
CA SER A 220 30.67 -7.42 -21.15
C SER A 220 31.36 -6.20 -20.53
N ARG A 221 30.55 -5.24 -20.05
CA ARG A 221 30.93 -4.29 -19.00
C ARG A 221 30.66 -4.96 -17.64
N GLY A 222 31.61 -4.87 -16.73
CA GLY A 222 31.40 -5.30 -15.33
C GLY A 222 30.24 -4.52 -14.69
N ALA A 223 29.58 -5.13 -13.71
CA ALA A 223 28.53 -4.49 -12.92
C ALA A 223 28.96 -3.08 -12.44
N ALA A 224 28.02 -2.13 -12.40
CA ALA A 224 28.22 -0.74 -11.97
C ALA A 224 29.07 0.21 -12.86
N ALA A 225 29.42 -0.14 -14.11
CA ALA A 225 30.12 0.78 -15.02
C ALA A 225 29.36 2.08 -15.34
N ASP A 226 28.04 2.11 -15.12
CA ASP A 226 27.13 3.24 -15.25
C ASP A 226 26.50 3.67 -13.91
N GLY A 227 26.97 3.12 -12.77
CA GLY A 227 26.45 3.41 -11.44
C GLY A 227 25.13 2.70 -11.09
N VAL A 228 24.74 1.67 -11.84
CA VAL A 228 23.53 0.88 -11.62
C VAL A 228 23.88 -0.60 -11.52
N ILE A 229 23.19 -1.34 -10.66
CA ILE A 229 23.28 -2.81 -10.59
C ILE A 229 21.90 -3.42 -10.89
N ARG A 230 21.82 -4.33 -11.87
CA ARG A 230 20.55 -4.94 -12.32
C ARG A 230 20.72 -6.38 -12.77
N GLU A 231 19.58 -7.03 -13.04
CA GLU A 231 19.52 -8.42 -13.48
C GLU A 231 20.41 -8.71 -14.69
N GLY A 232 21.09 -9.86 -14.63
CA GLY A 232 22.05 -10.33 -15.62
C GLY A 232 23.48 -9.81 -15.40
N GLU A 233 23.68 -8.85 -14.50
CA GLU A 233 25.01 -8.39 -14.11
C GLU A 233 25.66 -9.33 -13.09
N HIS A 234 26.99 -9.35 -13.07
CA HIS A 234 27.77 -10.19 -12.18
C HIS A 234 29.08 -9.51 -11.74
N GLY A 235 29.64 -9.95 -10.62
CA GLY A 235 30.91 -9.48 -10.08
C GLY A 235 30.85 -9.06 -8.61
N ARG A 236 31.90 -8.36 -8.18
CA ARG A 236 32.10 -7.97 -6.78
C ARG A 236 30.97 -7.07 -6.25
N ASP A 237 30.50 -6.12 -7.05
CA ASP A 237 29.50 -5.14 -6.60
C ASP A 237 28.12 -5.77 -6.38
N VAL A 238 27.74 -6.75 -7.22
CA VAL A 238 26.54 -7.58 -7.02
C VAL A 238 26.66 -8.38 -5.72
N ARG A 239 27.84 -8.93 -5.43
CA ARG A 239 28.08 -9.69 -4.19
C ARG A 239 27.89 -8.82 -2.95
N LEU A 240 28.46 -7.61 -2.96
CA LEU A 240 28.30 -6.65 -1.87
C LEU A 240 26.84 -6.23 -1.68
N LEU A 241 26.10 -6.01 -2.77
CA LEU A 241 24.66 -5.76 -2.73
C LEU A 241 23.90 -6.92 -2.06
N GLN A 242 24.17 -8.16 -2.46
CA GLN A 242 23.54 -9.36 -1.89
C GLN A 242 23.87 -9.52 -0.40
N GLU A 243 25.13 -9.30 0.00
CA GLU A 243 25.55 -9.31 1.41
C GLU A 243 24.81 -8.24 2.23
N GLN A 244 24.66 -7.04 1.67
CA GLN A 244 23.99 -5.94 2.36
C GLN A 244 22.48 -6.16 2.49
N LEU A 245 21.83 -6.69 1.46
CA LEU A 245 20.41 -7.10 1.52
C LEU A 245 20.20 -8.20 2.56
N ASN A 246 21.05 -9.23 2.58
CA ASN A 246 21.01 -10.30 3.59
C ASN A 246 21.20 -9.76 5.00
N LYS A 247 22.18 -8.87 5.20
CA LYS A 247 22.44 -8.22 6.49
C LYS A 247 21.23 -7.42 6.96
N LEU A 248 20.51 -6.81 6.02
CA LEU A 248 19.31 -6.05 6.29
C LEU A 248 18.03 -6.90 6.35
N GLY A 249 18.17 -8.24 6.28
CA GLY A 249 17.06 -9.18 6.39
C GLY A 249 16.19 -9.32 5.14
N TYR A 250 16.57 -8.71 4.01
CA TYR A 250 15.86 -8.84 2.75
C TYR A 250 16.19 -10.17 2.06
N ARG A 251 15.14 -10.85 1.62
CA ARG A 251 15.16 -12.25 1.17
C ARG A 251 14.58 -12.37 -0.23
N ASP A 252 14.76 -13.53 -0.84
CA ASP A 252 14.09 -13.83 -2.11
C ASP A 252 12.56 -13.94 -1.93
N GLY A 253 11.83 -14.04 -3.05
CA GLY A 253 10.36 -14.14 -3.04
C GLY A 253 9.78 -15.38 -2.34
N HIS A 254 10.62 -16.29 -1.86
CA HIS A 254 10.24 -17.46 -1.07
C HIS A 254 10.71 -17.37 0.40
N GLY A 255 11.30 -16.25 0.80
CA GLY A 255 11.79 -16.04 2.17
C GLY A 255 13.14 -16.71 2.46
N HIS A 256 13.90 -17.12 1.44
CA HIS A 256 15.25 -17.64 1.62
C HIS A 256 16.29 -16.52 1.59
N ALA A 257 17.36 -16.68 2.37
CA ALA A 257 18.51 -15.80 2.29
C ALA A 257 19.15 -15.87 0.88
N LEU A 258 19.64 -14.74 0.39
CA LEU A 258 20.33 -14.67 -0.89
C LEU A 258 21.66 -15.41 -0.82
N LYS A 259 22.05 -16.05 -1.92
CA LYS A 259 23.42 -16.52 -2.10
C LYS A 259 24.26 -15.33 -2.57
N SER A 260 25.26 -14.94 -1.78
CA SER A 260 26.20 -13.87 -2.15
C SER A 260 27.29 -14.39 -3.10
N ASP A 261 26.89 -14.94 -4.24
CA ASP A 261 27.82 -15.45 -5.26
C ASP A 261 28.32 -14.35 -6.20
N GLY A 262 27.65 -13.20 -6.23
CA GLY A 262 27.95 -12.11 -7.13
C GLY A 262 27.23 -12.22 -8.47
N ASP A 263 26.20 -13.05 -8.60
CA ASP A 263 25.36 -13.15 -9.81
C ASP A 263 23.96 -12.54 -9.56
N PHE A 264 23.59 -11.50 -10.31
CA PHE A 264 22.30 -10.82 -10.13
C PHE A 264 21.21 -11.55 -10.92
N GLY A 265 20.67 -12.61 -10.33
CA GLY A 265 19.49 -13.32 -10.86
C GLY A 265 18.16 -12.88 -10.21
N ASP A 266 17.07 -13.56 -10.59
CA ASP A 266 15.70 -13.32 -10.11
C ASP A 266 15.61 -13.12 -8.60
N ARG A 267 16.27 -13.99 -7.82
CA ARG A 267 16.24 -13.92 -6.34
C ARG A 267 16.78 -12.59 -5.82
N THR A 268 17.86 -12.09 -6.41
CA THR A 268 18.45 -10.80 -6.04
C THR A 268 17.53 -9.65 -6.45
N ARG A 269 16.91 -9.74 -7.63
CA ARG A 269 15.92 -8.76 -8.10
C ARG A 269 14.74 -8.65 -7.13
N GLU A 270 14.19 -9.77 -6.69
CA GLU A 270 13.06 -9.77 -5.76
C GLU A 270 13.45 -9.19 -4.39
N ALA A 271 14.65 -9.48 -3.89
CA ALA A 271 15.14 -8.87 -2.66
C ALA A 271 15.39 -7.36 -2.80
N VAL A 272 15.89 -6.90 -3.96
CA VAL A 272 16.04 -5.47 -4.27
C VAL A 272 14.67 -4.79 -4.33
N LYS A 273 13.67 -5.41 -4.96
CA LYS A 273 12.29 -4.90 -4.96
C LYS A 273 11.72 -4.83 -3.56
N ALA A 274 11.91 -5.86 -2.75
CA ALA A 274 11.45 -5.87 -1.36
C ALA A 274 12.11 -4.74 -0.55
N PHE A 275 13.41 -4.51 -0.75
CA PHE A 275 14.14 -3.38 -0.17
C PHE A 275 13.57 -2.05 -0.65
N GLN A 276 13.41 -1.87 -1.96
CA GLN A 276 12.86 -0.66 -2.55
C GLN A 276 11.46 -0.35 -2.00
N HIS A 277 10.62 -1.37 -1.90
CA HIS A 277 9.26 -1.29 -1.41
C HIS A 277 9.19 -0.85 0.05
N ALA A 278 10.09 -1.39 0.86
CA ALA A 278 10.20 -1.08 2.29
C ALA A 278 10.82 0.29 2.55
N HIS A 279 11.65 0.79 1.64
CA HIS A 279 12.32 2.09 1.77
C HIS A 279 11.67 3.22 0.95
N GLY A 280 10.47 3.01 0.43
CA GLY A 280 9.71 4.03 -0.32
C GLY A 280 10.40 4.44 -1.63
N LEU A 281 11.13 3.51 -2.24
CA LEU A 281 11.77 3.69 -3.54
C LEU A 281 10.89 3.08 -4.64
N LYS A 282 11.32 3.25 -5.89
CA LYS A 282 10.65 2.62 -7.03
C LYS A 282 11.01 1.13 -7.08
N ASP A 283 10.02 0.24 -7.10
CA ASP A 283 10.18 -1.23 -7.03
C ASP A 283 10.54 -1.85 -8.41
N ASP A 284 11.49 -1.26 -9.11
CA ASP A 284 11.91 -1.75 -10.43
C ASP A 284 12.93 -2.89 -10.37
N GLY A 285 13.40 -3.28 -9.18
CA GLY A 285 14.39 -4.33 -8.99
C GLY A 285 15.79 -3.93 -9.47
N ILE A 286 16.01 -2.63 -9.67
CA ILE A 286 17.27 -2.06 -10.15
C ILE A 286 17.92 -1.28 -8.99
N ALA A 287 19.10 -1.72 -8.56
CA ALA A 287 19.89 -1.01 -7.56
C ALA A 287 20.65 0.17 -8.20
N GLY A 288 19.92 1.24 -8.52
CA GLY A 288 20.47 2.53 -8.94
C GLY A 288 20.92 3.41 -7.77
N PRO A 289 21.39 4.64 -8.02
CA PRO A 289 22.01 5.50 -7.00
C PRO A 289 21.16 5.73 -5.75
N LYS A 290 19.84 5.91 -5.90
CA LYS A 290 18.92 6.08 -4.76
C LYS A 290 18.80 4.81 -3.92
N THR A 291 18.73 3.64 -4.56
CA THR A 291 18.68 2.35 -3.89
C THR A 291 19.97 2.07 -3.13
N LEU A 292 21.12 2.33 -3.76
CA LEU A 292 22.44 2.12 -3.15
C LEU A 292 22.67 3.08 -1.96
N ASP A 293 22.26 4.34 -2.07
CA ASP A 293 22.34 5.30 -0.96
C ASP A 293 21.43 4.90 0.20
N ALA A 294 20.21 4.46 -0.08
CA ALA A 294 19.29 3.95 0.94
C ALA A 294 19.84 2.69 1.63
N LEU A 295 20.42 1.74 0.87
CA LEU A 295 21.07 0.55 1.42
C LEU A 295 22.21 0.91 2.36
N LYS A 296 23.02 1.91 1.98
CA LYS A 296 24.10 2.43 2.81
C LYS A 296 23.58 3.03 4.11
N LYS A 297 22.60 3.94 4.04
CA LYS A 297 21.98 4.56 5.21
C LYS A 297 21.34 3.54 6.14
N ALA A 298 20.60 2.57 5.58
CA ALA A 298 20.00 1.48 6.34
C ALA A 298 21.06 0.61 7.03
N GLY A 299 22.21 0.41 6.40
CA GLY A 299 23.34 -0.34 6.99
C GLY A 299 24.11 0.42 8.07
N GLU A 300 23.97 1.75 8.15
CA GLU A 300 24.62 2.64 9.11
C GLU A 300 23.74 2.96 10.34
N ALA A 301 22.41 2.94 10.18
CA ALA A 301 21.48 3.19 11.29
C ALA A 301 21.48 2.03 12.30
N PRO A 302 21.55 2.31 13.62
CA PRO A 302 21.43 1.26 14.62
C PRO A 302 20.04 0.64 14.54
N LEU A 303 19.94 -0.69 14.64
CA LEU A 303 18.66 -1.40 14.67
C LEU A 303 17.95 -1.22 16.01
N LEU A 304 16.63 -1.43 16.07
CA LEU A 304 15.88 -1.46 17.32
C LEU A 304 16.49 -2.41 18.37
N SER A 305 17.11 -3.50 17.92
CA SER A 305 17.83 -4.46 18.77
C SER A 305 19.17 -3.96 19.30
N ASN A 306 19.73 -2.90 18.71
CA ASN A 306 21.00 -2.31 19.12
C ASN A 306 20.79 -1.36 20.33
N PRO A 307 21.56 -1.50 21.43
CA PRO A 307 21.50 -0.61 22.59
C PRO A 307 21.70 0.89 22.29
N ALA A 308 22.33 1.24 21.17
CA ALA A 308 22.51 2.62 20.73
C ALA A 308 21.25 3.24 20.09
N HIS A 309 20.22 2.45 19.76
CA HIS A 309 18.98 2.97 19.16
C HIS A 309 18.11 3.69 20.21
N PRO A 310 17.56 4.89 19.93
CA PRO A 310 16.78 5.66 20.90
C PRO A 310 15.56 4.90 21.46
N ASP A 311 14.90 4.10 20.64
CA ASP A 311 13.74 3.29 21.05
C ASP A 311 14.10 1.86 21.50
N ASN A 312 15.40 1.56 21.70
CA ASN A 312 15.82 0.23 22.21
C ASN A 312 15.19 -0.10 23.58
N GLY A 313 14.85 0.90 24.37
CA GLY A 313 14.13 0.72 25.64
C GLY A 313 12.82 -0.05 25.47
N ILE A 314 11.95 0.41 24.56
CA ILE A 314 10.67 -0.21 24.25
C ILE A 314 10.87 -1.58 23.58
N PHE A 315 11.87 -1.70 22.71
CA PHE A 315 12.24 -2.99 22.12
C PHE A 315 12.57 -4.04 23.19
N ARG A 316 13.40 -3.70 24.18
CA ARG A 316 13.73 -4.62 25.28
C ARG A 316 12.52 -4.97 26.14
N GLN A 317 11.60 -4.02 26.35
CA GLN A 317 10.34 -4.27 27.03
C GLN A 317 9.46 -5.28 26.27
N ALA A 318 9.35 -5.12 24.94
CA ALA A 318 8.65 -6.08 24.08
C ALA A 318 9.30 -7.48 24.13
N VAL A 319 10.63 -7.57 24.05
CA VAL A 319 11.38 -8.83 24.20
C VAL A 319 11.08 -9.49 25.55
N ALA A 320 11.20 -8.74 26.65
CA ALA A 320 10.95 -9.26 27.99
C ALA A 320 9.50 -9.71 28.19
N GLY A 321 8.54 -8.99 27.59
CA GLY A 321 7.14 -9.37 27.59
C GLY A 321 6.90 -10.69 26.83
N LEU A 322 7.51 -10.83 25.65
CA LEU A 322 7.44 -12.06 24.85
C LEU A 322 8.06 -13.25 25.59
N GLU A 323 9.22 -13.08 26.23
CA GLU A 323 9.89 -14.16 26.99
C GLU A 323 9.01 -14.72 28.14
N LYS A 324 8.14 -13.89 28.73
CA LYS A 324 7.16 -14.34 29.74
C LYS A 324 6.06 -15.24 29.16
N LEU A 325 5.83 -15.20 27.85
CA LEU A 325 4.84 -16.03 27.16
C LEU A 325 5.36 -17.44 26.79
N GLY A 326 6.59 -17.78 27.19
CA GLY A 326 7.22 -19.08 26.99
C GLY A 326 8.52 -19.01 26.18
N PRO A 327 9.16 -20.16 25.88
CA PRO A 327 10.37 -20.21 25.07
C PRO A 327 10.17 -19.49 23.73
N ASN A 328 11.05 -18.51 23.45
CA ASN A 328 10.95 -17.63 22.28
C ASN A 328 9.56 -16.95 22.11
N GLY A 329 8.81 -16.69 23.18
CA GLY A 329 7.48 -16.05 23.11
C GLY A 329 6.43 -16.81 22.31
N GLY A 330 6.63 -18.12 22.11
CA GLY A 330 5.78 -18.94 21.25
C GLY A 330 6.10 -18.83 19.76
N PHE A 331 7.26 -18.29 19.40
CA PHE A 331 7.81 -18.33 18.05
C PHE A 331 8.75 -19.52 17.86
N GLY A 332 9.03 -19.88 16.61
CA GLY A 332 9.85 -21.05 16.28
C GLY A 332 11.30 -20.91 16.73
N ASN A 333 11.83 -19.69 16.79
CA ASN A 333 13.20 -19.42 17.23
C ASN A 333 13.35 -17.99 17.79
N ARG A 334 14.54 -17.70 18.33
CA ARG A 334 14.89 -16.39 18.91
C ARG A 334 14.77 -15.25 17.90
N GLU A 335 15.19 -15.49 16.65
CA GLU A 335 15.14 -14.50 15.57
C GLU A 335 13.70 -14.06 15.29
N GLN A 336 12.76 -15.00 15.16
CA GLN A 336 11.34 -14.70 14.98
C GLN A 336 10.73 -13.96 16.17
N MET A 337 11.17 -14.26 17.40
CA MET A 337 10.74 -13.50 18.57
C MET A 337 11.25 -12.06 18.55
N GLU A 338 12.49 -11.84 18.15
CA GLU A 338 13.07 -10.49 18.05
C GLU A 338 12.42 -9.66 16.94
N ARG A 339 12.09 -10.28 15.80
CA ARG A 339 11.25 -9.68 14.75
C ARG A 339 9.89 -9.23 15.29
N ALA A 340 9.24 -10.11 16.07
CA ALA A 340 7.96 -9.77 16.67
C ALA A 340 8.06 -8.66 17.72
N ALA A 341 9.14 -8.64 18.51
CA ALA A 341 9.42 -7.54 19.43
C ALA A 341 9.62 -6.20 18.69
N ALA A 342 10.29 -6.22 17.55
CA ALA A 342 10.49 -5.04 16.72
C ALA A 342 9.16 -4.53 16.13
N ALA A 343 8.30 -5.43 15.64
CA ALA A 343 6.95 -5.09 15.15
C ALA A 343 6.07 -4.50 16.27
N LEU A 344 6.07 -5.10 17.46
CA LEU A 344 5.37 -4.55 18.63
C LEU A 344 5.90 -3.17 19.03
N THR A 345 7.21 -2.95 18.92
CA THR A 345 7.82 -1.64 19.20
C THR A 345 7.33 -0.59 18.22
N TYR A 346 7.26 -0.94 16.93
CA TYR A 346 6.71 -0.07 15.90
C TYR A 346 5.25 0.32 16.15
N GLU A 347 4.37 -0.68 16.33
CA GLU A 347 2.95 -0.40 16.57
C GLU A 347 2.70 0.41 17.84
N ALA A 348 3.45 0.09 18.91
CA ALA A 348 3.39 0.84 20.16
C ALA A 348 3.73 2.32 19.91
N LYS A 349 4.84 2.59 19.21
CA LYS A 349 5.32 3.94 18.92
C LYS A 349 4.33 4.74 18.07
N VAL A 350 3.83 4.16 16.97
CA VAL A 350 2.87 4.84 16.09
C VAL A 350 1.54 5.11 16.78
N SER A 351 1.12 4.21 17.68
CA SER A 351 -0.09 4.39 18.49
C SER A 351 0.11 5.28 19.72
N GLY A 352 1.29 5.85 19.91
CA GLY A 352 1.60 6.79 20.98
C GLY A 352 1.93 6.17 22.35
N LEU A 353 2.17 4.85 22.43
CA LEU A 353 2.70 4.23 23.64
C LEU A 353 4.15 4.71 23.86
N THR A 354 4.45 5.03 25.11
CA THR A 354 5.78 5.44 25.55
C THR A 354 6.58 4.28 26.16
N GLU A 355 5.90 3.20 26.54
CA GLU A 355 6.47 1.97 27.07
C GLU A 355 5.56 0.75 26.84
N ILE A 356 6.09 -0.45 27.08
CA ILE A 356 5.34 -1.71 27.05
C ILE A 356 5.52 -2.40 28.41
N ASP A 357 4.47 -2.41 29.22
CA ASP A 357 4.48 -3.06 30.54
C ASP A 357 4.22 -4.56 30.42
N HIS A 358 3.30 -4.92 29.52
CA HIS A 358 2.92 -6.31 29.27
C HIS A 358 2.84 -6.62 27.78
N VAL A 359 3.20 -7.86 27.45
CA VAL A 359 2.84 -8.47 26.17
C VAL A 359 1.93 -9.66 26.45
N THR A 360 0.76 -9.70 25.82
CA THR A 360 -0.22 -10.78 25.99
C THR A 360 -0.57 -11.40 24.65
N ARG A 361 -1.14 -12.62 24.68
CA ARG A 361 -1.68 -13.27 23.48
C ARG A 361 -3.13 -12.89 23.31
N SER A 362 -3.55 -12.72 22.06
CA SER A 362 -4.98 -12.72 21.72
C SER A 362 -5.64 -14.02 22.15
N ALA A 363 -6.94 -13.97 22.46
CA ALA A 363 -7.73 -15.13 22.88
C ALA A 363 -7.73 -16.27 21.84
N ASN A 364 -7.63 -15.94 20.56
CA ASN A 364 -7.52 -16.91 19.46
C ASN A 364 -6.09 -17.42 19.21
N GLY A 365 -5.08 -16.87 19.91
CA GLY A 365 -3.67 -17.21 19.76
C GLY A 365 -2.97 -16.68 18.51
N ASN A 366 -3.69 -16.00 17.61
CA ASN A 366 -3.17 -15.53 16.32
C ASN A 366 -2.50 -14.14 16.40
N GLY A 367 -2.64 -13.45 17.53
CA GLY A 367 -2.14 -12.10 17.71
C GLY A 367 -1.46 -11.88 19.06
N LEU A 368 -0.76 -10.76 19.14
CA LEU A 368 -0.09 -10.26 20.33
C LEU A 368 -0.63 -8.87 20.65
N PHE A 369 -0.76 -8.56 21.94
CA PHE A 369 -1.01 -7.21 22.40
C PHE A 369 0.20 -6.68 23.15
N ALA A 370 0.66 -5.48 22.78
CA ALA A 370 1.51 -4.68 23.65
C ALA A 370 0.61 -3.76 24.46
N VAL A 371 0.81 -3.73 25.78
CA VAL A 371 -0.04 -3.04 26.75
C VAL A 371 0.82 -2.11 27.58
N GLN A 372 0.35 -0.87 27.74
CA GLN A 372 0.85 0.12 28.67
C GLN A 372 -0.20 0.35 29.77
N GLY A 373 0.21 0.22 31.03
CA GLY A 373 -0.65 0.18 32.21
C GLY A 373 -0.95 -1.24 32.70
N GLU A 374 -1.67 -1.32 33.83
CA GLU A 374 -2.04 -2.59 34.46
C GLU A 374 -3.08 -3.36 33.62
N LEU A 375 -2.91 -4.67 33.47
CA LEU A 375 -3.77 -5.51 32.60
C LEU A 375 -5.26 -5.47 32.95
N ASN A 376 -5.59 -5.24 34.21
CA ASN A 376 -6.98 -5.18 34.69
C ASN A 376 -7.53 -3.75 34.78
N ASP A 377 -6.72 -2.75 34.39
CA ASP A 377 -7.15 -1.36 34.34
C ASP A 377 -7.89 -1.09 33.02
N PRO A 378 -9.15 -0.63 33.05
CA PRO A 378 -9.88 -0.28 31.83
C PRO A 378 -9.28 0.92 31.08
N SER A 379 -8.42 1.71 31.72
CA SER A 379 -7.71 2.85 31.13
C SER A 379 -6.37 2.47 30.47
N GLN A 380 -6.00 1.18 30.46
CA GLN A 380 -4.78 0.72 29.79
C GLN A 380 -4.80 1.05 28.29
N ASN A 381 -3.65 1.44 27.75
CA ASN A 381 -3.46 1.58 26.32
C ASN A 381 -2.94 0.26 25.76
N ARG A 382 -3.46 -0.19 24.61
CA ARG A 382 -2.97 -1.40 23.97
C ARG A 382 -2.98 -1.29 22.45
N VAL A 383 -2.05 -1.99 21.85
CA VAL A 383 -1.93 -2.16 20.40
C VAL A 383 -1.91 -3.63 20.05
N HIS A 384 -2.44 -3.99 18.88
CA HIS A 384 -2.49 -5.36 18.40
C HIS A 384 -1.51 -5.57 17.24
N VAL A 385 -0.83 -6.70 17.24
CA VAL A 385 0.00 -7.16 16.13
C VAL A 385 -0.37 -8.60 15.80
N GLU A 386 -0.55 -8.91 14.51
CA GLU A 386 -0.70 -10.30 14.09
C GLU A 386 0.60 -11.09 14.24
N LYS A 387 0.52 -12.27 14.85
CA LYS A 387 1.70 -13.07 15.18
C LYS A 387 2.46 -13.54 13.94
N LYS A 388 1.75 -13.89 12.86
CA LYS A 388 2.37 -14.35 11.61
C LYS A 388 3.15 -13.22 10.94
N TYR A 389 2.50 -12.06 10.78
CA TYR A 389 3.13 -10.85 10.27
C TYR A 389 4.38 -10.46 11.08
N ALA A 390 4.26 -10.46 12.42
CA ALA A 390 5.34 -10.12 13.33
C ALA A 390 6.57 -11.06 13.20
N ALA A 391 6.36 -12.34 12.89
CA ALA A 391 7.44 -13.31 12.73
C ALA A 391 8.18 -13.18 11.40
N GLU A 392 7.50 -12.68 10.37
CA GLU A 392 8.01 -12.61 9.00
C GLU A 392 8.73 -11.29 8.73
N GLN A 393 8.34 -10.22 9.41
CA GLN A 393 8.94 -8.90 9.26
C GLN A 393 10.36 -8.79 9.86
N PRO A 394 11.39 -8.39 9.09
CA PRO A 394 12.73 -8.15 9.64
C PRO A 394 12.77 -7.03 10.69
N VAL A 395 13.68 -7.12 11.67
CA VAL A 395 13.88 -6.09 12.71
C VAL A 395 14.23 -4.75 12.08
N GLU A 396 14.99 -4.77 11.00
CA GLU A 396 15.42 -3.64 10.19
C GLU A 396 14.22 -2.89 9.60
N ARG A 397 13.21 -3.62 9.11
CA ARG A 397 12.00 -3.02 8.54
C ARG A 397 11.22 -2.27 9.63
N SER A 398 10.99 -2.89 10.79
CA SER A 398 10.33 -2.20 11.90
C SER A 398 11.16 -1.03 12.44
N THR A 399 12.50 -1.16 12.45
CA THR A 399 13.40 -0.06 12.83
C THR A 399 13.20 1.15 11.94
N PHE A 400 13.14 0.92 10.63
CA PHE A 400 12.94 1.98 9.67
C PHE A 400 11.55 2.61 9.77
N GLN A 401 10.49 1.80 9.92
CA GLN A 401 9.13 2.32 10.10
C GLN A 401 9.00 3.17 11.37
N VAL A 402 9.65 2.80 12.48
CA VAL A 402 9.71 3.65 13.69
C VAL A 402 10.34 5.02 13.38
N GLN A 403 11.40 5.05 12.57
CA GLN A 403 12.07 6.32 12.22
C GLN A 403 11.23 7.20 11.30
N GLN A 404 10.37 6.62 10.47
CA GLN A 404 9.52 7.35 9.53
C GLN A 404 8.20 7.83 10.14
N ASP A 405 7.54 6.95 10.88
CA ASP A 405 6.11 7.09 11.19
C ASP A 405 5.87 7.46 12.65
N ALA A 406 6.82 7.20 13.55
CA ALA A 406 6.62 7.51 14.96
C ALA A 406 6.67 9.02 15.21
N PRO A 407 5.72 9.57 16.00
CA PRO A 407 5.74 10.99 16.35
C PRO A 407 7.03 11.33 17.09
N THR A 408 7.66 12.43 16.69
CA THR A 408 8.87 12.92 17.35
C THR A 408 8.53 13.33 18.78
N ARG A 409 9.46 13.21 19.74
CA ARG A 409 9.23 13.56 21.16
C ARG A 409 8.63 14.96 21.36
N GLU A 410 8.90 15.90 20.46
CA GLU A 410 8.32 17.26 20.46
C GLU A 410 6.84 17.29 20.06
N GLN A 411 6.38 16.39 19.19
CA GLN A 411 4.99 16.31 18.74
C GLN A 411 4.09 15.63 19.78
N ALA A 412 4.63 14.68 20.55
CA ALA A 412 3.89 13.96 21.60
C ALA A 412 3.60 14.81 22.86
N GLN A 413 4.27 15.97 23.02
CA GLN A 413 4.13 16.84 24.21
C GLN A 413 3.26 18.08 23.97
N ALA A 414 2.67 18.25 22.78
CA ALA A 414 1.78 19.38 22.52
C ALA A 414 0.44 19.22 23.26
N PRO A 415 0.00 20.18 24.09
CA PRO A 415 -1.25 20.06 24.84
C PRO A 415 -2.45 20.03 23.89
N GLN A 416 -3.28 18.99 24.03
CA GLN A 416 -4.57 18.87 23.33
C GLN A 416 -5.46 20.03 23.76
N LYS A 417 -5.76 20.94 22.82
CA LYS A 417 -6.70 22.06 23.07
C LYS A 417 -8.11 21.48 23.27
N GLU A 418 -8.61 21.55 24.50
CA GLU A 418 -10.01 21.22 24.83
C GLU A 418 -10.98 22.05 23.97
N ALA A 419 -11.93 21.38 23.34
CA ALA A 419 -13.03 22.02 22.63
C ALA A 419 -14.01 22.67 23.63
N PRO A 420 -14.58 23.86 23.34
CA PRO A 420 -15.40 24.58 24.30
C PRO A 420 -16.75 23.90 24.50
N ARG A 421 -17.08 23.61 25.77
CA ARG A 421 -18.41 23.18 26.24
C ARG A 421 -19.47 24.21 25.82
N MET A 422 -20.35 23.84 24.88
CA MET A 422 -21.60 24.58 24.66
C MET A 422 -22.54 24.34 25.85
N GLN A 423 -22.74 25.38 26.65
CA GLN A 423 -23.86 25.46 27.61
C GLN A 423 -25.14 25.71 26.82
N MET A 424 -26.10 24.80 26.98
CA MET A 424 -27.49 25.01 26.55
C MET A 424 -28.16 25.93 27.56
N ALA A 425 -28.73 27.04 27.08
CA ALA A 425 -29.62 27.93 27.82
C ALA A 425 -31.05 27.75 27.29
#